data_AF-A0A1V2ZXJ9-F1
#
_entry.id   AF-A0A1V2ZXJ9-F1
#
_cell.length_a   1.000
_cell.length_b   1.000
_cell.length_c   1.000
_cell.angle_alpha   90.00
_cell.angle_beta   90.00
_cell.angle_gamma   90.00
#
_symmetry.space_group_name_H-M   'P 1'
#
loop_
_entity.id
_entity.type
_entity.pdbx_description
1 polymer ?
#
loop_
_entity_poly.entity_id
_entity_poly.type
_entity_poly.pdbx_seq_one_letter_code
_entity_poly.pdbx_strand_id
1 'polypeptide(L)'
;MSAVPELHDGAFAHINRYWDRMNNAPAAKLLPGECYVSVSSAELITTVLGSCVSACVWSPKAGVGGMNHFMLPEGERDSGWGPAVSNATRYGTHAMEFLVNELLKLGAERDDLRIKMFGGGRVMAGMSDVGARNIAFLRRYAREEGLEILAEDVGGPWPRKVVFFPASGRVRLKKLVSLHNNTLLEREQDYRRRLEGEDVAGDVELFE
;
A
#
# COMPACT_ATOMS: atom_id res chain seq x y z
N MET A 1 -25.26 16.59 3.70
CA MET A 1 -24.23 15.65 4.17
C MET A 1 -24.04 14.64 3.05
N SER A 2 -22.93 14.71 2.31
CA SER A 2 -22.66 13.76 1.22
C SER A 2 -22.17 12.44 1.82
N ALA A 3 -22.89 11.37 1.52
CA ALA A 3 -22.69 10.06 2.12
C ALA A 3 -21.43 9.38 1.59
N VAL A 4 -20.74 8.65 2.47
CA VAL A 4 -19.69 7.70 2.10
C VAL A 4 -20.38 6.50 1.41
N PRO A 5 -19.95 6.07 0.22
CA PRO A 5 -20.58 4.96 -0.52
C PRO A 5 -20.66 3.67 0.31
N GLU A 6 -21.63 2.78 0.09
CA GLU A 6 -21.62 1.46 0.76
C GLU A 6 -20.41 0.62 0.33
N LEU A 7 -19.91 -0.22 1.24
CA LEU A 7 -18.82 -1.15 0.94
C LEU A 7 -19.35 -2.27 0.04
N HIS A 8 -18.63 -2.57 -1.03
CA HIS A 8 -18.95 -3.69 -1.92
C HIS A 8 -18.67 -5.06 -1.28
N ASP A 9 -17.81 -5.11 -0.26
CA ASP A 9 -17.41 -6.34 0.41
C ASP A 9 -17.10 -6.07 1.90
N GLY A 10 -17.56 -6.97 2.78
CA GLY A 10 -17.23 -6.96 4.21
C GLY A 10 -15.73 -7.13 4.48
N ALA A 11 -14.96 -7.63 3.51
CA ALA A 11 -13.50 -7.70 3.57
C ALA A 11 -12.83 -6.35 3.91
N PHE A 12 -13.47 -5.23 3.55
CA PHE A 12 -12.94 -3.88 3.77
C PHE A 12 -13.59 -3.14 4.96
N ALA A 13 -14.35 -3.83 5.80
CA ALA A 13 -15.01 -3.20 6.96
C ALA A 13 -14.05 -2.53 7.95
N HIS A 14 -12.79 -2.96 7.95
CA HIS A 14 -11.72 -2.39 8.79
C HIS A 14 -11.15 -1.07 8.26
N ILE A 15 -11.42 -0.72 6.99
CA ILE A 15 -10.86 0.47 6.35
C ILE A 15 -11.54 1.73 6.88
N ASN A 16 -10.74 2.65 7.43
CA ASN A 16 -11.24 3.92 7.92
C ASN A 16 -11.64 4.83 6.76
N ARG A 17 -12.94 5.14 6.66
CA ARG A 17 -13.52 5.98 5.60
C ARG A 17 -14.09 7.26 6.19
N TYR A 18 -13.82 8.38 5.54
CA TYR A 18 -14.17 9.71 6.02
C TYR A 18 -14.44 10.68 4.86
N TRP A 19 -14.99 11.85 5.16
CA TRP A 19 -15.11 12.92 4.17
C TRP A 19 -13.83 13.77 4.11
N ASP A 20 -13.11 13.75 3.00
CA ASP A 20 -11.94 14.62 2.78
C ASP A 20 -12.40 16.00 2.33
N ARG A 21 -12.36 16.97 3.25
CA ARG A 21 -12.74 18.37 2.99
C ARG A 21 -11.85 19.08 1.96
N MET A 22 -10.58 18.69 1.83
CA MET A 22 -9.64 19.32 0.89
C MET A 22 -9.94 18.91 -0.55
N ASN A 23 -10.41 17.68 -0.76
CA ASN A 23 -10.77 17.17 -2.07
C ASN A 23 -12.29 17.17 -2.33
N ASN A 24 -13.09 17.50 -1.30
CA ASN A 24 -14.55 17.48 -1.32
C ASN A 24 -15.11 16.14 -1.83
N ALA A 25 -14.61 15.04 -1.27
CA ALA A 25 -14.90 13.68 -1.71
C ALA A 25 -14.85 12.68 -0.53
N PRO A 26 -15.54 11.53 -0.61
CA PRO A 26 -15.32 10.44 0.32
C PRO A 26 -13.90 9.88 0.12
N ALA A 27 -13.25 9.46 1.20
CA ALA A 27 -11.90 8.96 1.18
C ALA A 27 -11.72 7.77 2.13
N ALA A 28 -11.08 6.72 1.62
CA ALA A 28 -10.52 5.62 2.40
C ALA A 28 -9.08 5.97 2.81
N LYS A 29 -8.73 5.80 4.09
CA LYS A 29 -7.35 5.95 4.59
C LYS A 29 -6.74 4.58 4.81
N LEU A 30 -5.62 4.32 4.14
CA LEU A 30 -4.81 3.14 4.38
C LEU A 30 -3.76 3.40 5.45
N LEU A 31 -3.65 2.46 6.36
CA LEU A 31 -2.56 2.25 7.29
C LEU A 31 -1.59 1.18 6.74
N PRO A 32 -0.38 1.07 7.30
CA PRO A 32 0.56 0.03 6.89
C PRO A 32 -0.05 -1.37 7.02
N GLY A 33 0.13 -2.21 6.00
CA GLY A 33 -0.45 -3.55 5.93
C GLY A 33 -1.92 -3.58 5.51
N GLU A 34 -2.47 -2.49 4.96
CA GLU A 34 -3.83 -2.47 4.43
C GLU A 34 -3.85 -2.39 2.90
N CYS A 35 -4.89 -2.97 2.32
CA CYS A 35 -5.19 -2.91 0.90
C CYS A 35 -6.68 -2.61 0.71
N TYR A 36 -7.01 -1.77 -0.27
CA TYR A 36 -8.39 -1.38 -0.55
C TYR A 36 -8.64 -1.19 -2.04
N VAL A 37 -9.81 -1.61 -2.48
CA VAL A 37 -10.35 -1.37 -3.82
C VAL A 37 -11.66 -0.60 -3.67
N SER A 38 -11.82 0.45 -4.49
CA SER A 38 -13.08 1.19 -4.53
C SER A 38 -13.81 0.92 -5.84
N VAL A 39 -15.12 0.70 -5.73
CA VAL A 39 -16.06 0.62 -6.85
C VAL A 39 -16.76 1.97 -7.12
N SER A 40 -16.48 2.99 -6.29
CA SER A 40 -17.09 4.30 -6.43
C SER A 40 -16.19 5.22 -7.26
N SER A 41 -16.77 5.85 -8.28
CA SER A 41 -16.07 6.86 -9.09
C SER A 41 -15.72 8.15 -8.34
N ALA A 42 -16.36 8.39 -7.19
CA ALA A 42 -16.17 9.60 -6.39
C ALA A 42 -15.20 9.41 -5.21
N GLU A 43 -14.86 8.17 -4.83
CA GLU A 43 -14.06 7.90 -3.65
C GLU A 43 -12.56 7.94 -3.92
N LEU A 44 -11.82 8.48 -2.96
CA LEU A 44 -10.37 8.56 -2.99
C LEU A 44 -9.75 7.52 -2.06
N ILE A 45 -8.52 7.12 -2.35
CA ILE A 45 -7.72 6.32 -1.41
C ILE A 45 -6.49 7.11 -1.01
N THR A 46 -6.24 7.21 0.30
CA THR A 46 -5.20 8.08 0.87
C THR A 46 -4.26 7.30 1.76
N THR A 47 -2.97 7.62 1.70
CA THR A 47 -1.96 7.04 2.60
C THR A 47 -0.82 8.02 2.84
N VAL A 48 -0.02 7.77 3.87
CA VAL A 48 1.26 8.44 4.10
C VAL A 48 2.35 7.37 4.20
N LEU A 49 3.38 7.53 3.37
CA LEU A 49 4.45 6.57 3.17
C LEU A 49 5.77 7.16 3.64
N GLY A 50 6.48 6.43 4.51
CA GLY A 50 7.90 6.60 4.75
C GLY A 50 8.67 5.53 3.99
N SER A 51 9.22 4.53 4.69
CA SER A 51 9.97 3.40 4.11
C SER A 51 9.09 2.39 3.36
N CYS A 52 7.81 2.33 3.70
CA CYS A 52 6.82 1.51 3.00
C CYS A 52 6.55 2.01 1.56
N VAL A 53 5.98 1.15 0.72
CA VAL A 53 5.63 1.46 -0.67
C VAL A 53 4.15 1.17 -0.92
N SER A 54 3.54 1.96 -1.79
CA SER A 54 2.20 1.71 -2.30
C SER A 54 2.23 1.55 -3.81
N ALA A 55 1.54 0.52 -4.30
CA ALA A 55 1.08 0.42 -5.67
C ALA A 55 -0.35 0.97 -5.78
N CYS A 56 -0.56 1.92 -6.68
CA CYS A 56 -1.87 2.35 -7.15
C CYS A 56 -2.15 1.60 -8.46
N VAL A 57 -3.15 0.74 -8.47
CA VAL A 57 -3.48 -0.11 -9.62
C VAL A 57 -4.89 0.20 -10.08
N TRP A 58 -5.10 0.39 -11.39
CA TRP A 58 -6.44 0.62 -11.95
C TRP A 58 -6.56 0.08 -13.36
N SER A 59 -7.81 -0.13 -13.80
CA SER A 59 -8.17 -0.39 -15.19
C SER A 59 -8.88 0.85 -15.76
N PRO A 60 -8.29 1.55 -16.75
CA PRO A 60 -8.94 2.65 -17.44
C PRO A 60 -10.28 2.29 -18.08
N LYS A 61 -10.41 1.08 -18.64
CA LYS A 61 -11.63 0.65 -19.32
C LYS A 61 -12.76 0.35 -18.33
N ALA A 62 -12.47 -0.40 -17.27
CA ALA A 62 -13.47 -0.78 -16.29
C ALA A 62 -13.77 0.35 -15.29
N GLY A 63 -12.91 1.37 -15.18
CA GLY A 63 -13.10 2.48 -14.26
C GLY A 63 -12.98 2.09 -12.79
N VAL A 64 -12.27 0.98 -12.50
CA VAL A 64 -12.04 0.45 -11.15
C VAL A 64 -10.56 0.55 -10.78
N GLY A 65 -10.29 0.74 -9.49
CA GLY A 65 -8.92 0.83 -9.00
C GLY A 65 -8.81 0.62 -7.51
N GLY A 66 -7.59 0.37 -7.06
CA GLY A 66 -7.26 0.19 -5.67
C GLY A 66 -5.82 0.57 -5.35
N MET A 67 -5.51 0.58 -4.07
CA MET A 67 -4.19 0.88 -3.57
C MET A 67 -3.86 -0.07 -2.41
N ASN A 68 -2.60 -0.49 -2.34
CA ASN A 68 -2.06 -1.18 -1.18
C ASN A 68 -1.07 -0.29 -0.40
N HIS A 69 -0.73 -0.70 0.80
CA HIS A 69 0.32 -0.10 1.63
C HIS A 69 1.13 -1.22 2.27
N PHE A 70 1.96 -1.90 1.48
CA PHE A 70 2.75 -3.02 1.99
C PHE A 70 4.05 -2.52 2.64
N MET A 71 4.53 -3.33 3.59
CA MET A 71 5.67 -2.99 4.45
C MET A 71 6.93 -3.76 4.07
N LEU A 72 6.79 -4.98 3.59
CA LEU A 72 7.92 -5.87 3.28
C LEU A 72 7.80 -6.47 1.89
N PRO A 73 8.92 -6.84 1.24
CA PRO A 73 8.88 -7.39 -0.11
C PRO A 73 8.24 -8.79 -0.13
N GLU A 74 8.73 -9.69 0.71
CA GLU A 74 8.35 -11.12 0.79
C GLU A 74 8.34 -11.53 2.26
N GLY A 75 7.51 -12.52 2.59
CA GLY A 75 7.51 -13.18 3.89
C GLY A 75 6.81 -14.53 3.81
N GLU A 76 7.18 -15.42 4.73
CA GLU A 76 6.46 -16.68 4.89
C GLU A 76 5.10 -16.43 5.54
N ARG A 77 4.15 -17.34 5.30
CA ARG A 77 2.80 -17.29 5.87
C ARG A 77 2.87 -17.42 7.38
N ASP A 78 3.11 -16.31 8.07
CA ASP A 78 3.21 -16.38 9.52
C ASP A 78 1.81 -16.37 10.15
N SER A 79 1.50 -17.48 10.81
CA SER A 79 0.26 -17.77 11.50
C SER A 79 0.18 -16.99 12.81
N GLY A 80 -0.02 -15.67 12.76
CA GLY A 80 -0.02 -14.89 14.01
C GLY A 80 -0.54 -13.46 13.92
N TRP A 81 -1.74 -13.27 14.48
CA TRP A 81 -2.32 -12.00 14.97
C TRP A 81 -2.83 -10.96 13.96
N GLY A 82 -4.15 -11.02 13.73
CA GLY A 82 -4.96 -10.07 12.96
C GLY A 82 -5.96 -10.78 12.06
N PRO A 83 -6.96 -10.10 11.46
CA PRO A 83 -7.73 -10.69 10.37
C PRO A 83 -6.74 -11.16 9.29
N ALA A 84 -6.88 -12.40 8.81
CA ALA A 84 -5.90 -13.06 7.94
C ALA A 84 -5.46 -12.21 6.73
N VAL A 85 -6.38 -11.39 6.19
CA VAL A 85 -6.13 -10.49 5.06
C VAL A 85 -5.18 -9.34 5.44
N SER A 86 -5.32 -8.75 6.62
CA SER A 86 -4.44 -7.66 7.10
C SER A 86 -3.05 -8.14 7.47
N ASN A 87 -2.89 -9.41 7.87
CA ASN A 87 -1.57 -9.97 8.15
C ASN A 87 -0.82 -10.34 6.86
N ALA A 88 -1.53 -10.91 5.87
CA ALA A 88 -0.93 -11.28 4.59
C ALA A 88 -0.52 -10.04 3.76
N THR A 89 -1.35 -9.00 3.70
CA THR A 89 -1.09 -7.79 2.89
C THR A 89 0.02 -6.88 3.42
N ARG A 90 0.68 -7.27 4.52
CA ARG A 90 1.95 -6.68 4.97
C ARG A 90 3.09 -6.95 3.99
N TYR A 91 3.03 -8.12 3.34
CA TYR A 91 4.03 -8.57 2.37
C TYR A 91 3.60 -8.20 0.95
N GLY A 92 4.56 -7.72 0.16
CA GLY A 92 4.37 -7.18 -1.17
C GLY A 92 3.72 -8.18 -2.11
N THR A 93 4.15 -9.44 -2.07
CA THR A 93 3.59 -10.52 -2.89
C THR A 93 2.09 -10.66 -2.67
N HIS A 94 1.67 -10.88 -1.43
CA HIS A 94 0.25 -11.02 -1.08
C HIS A 94 -0.55 -9.75 -1.31
N ALA A 95 0.02 -8.58 -1.00
CA ALA A 95 -0.63 -7.29 -1.21
C ALA A 95 -0.91 -7.01 -2.69
N MET A 96 0.03 -7.37 -3.58
CA MET A 96 -0.14 -7.22 -5.01
C MET A 96 -1.11 -8.25 -5.59
N GLU A 97 -0.95 -9.53 -5.23
CA GLU A 97 -1.86 -10.60 -5.67
C GLU A 97 -3.30 -10.31 -5.27
N PHE A 98 -3.53 -9.94 -4.00
CA PHE A 98 -4.85 -9.59 -3.50
C PHE A 98 -5.44 -8.41 -4.27
N LEU A 99 -4.68 -7.32 -4.42
CA LEU A 99 -5.14 -6.12 -5.12
C LEU A 99 -5.52 -6.43 -6.58
N VAL A 100 -4.66 -7.14 -7.31
CA VAL A 100 -4.92 -7.51 -8.70
C VAL A 100 -6.16 -8.39 -8.79
N ASN A 101 -6.27 -9.44 -7.97
CA ASN A 101 -7.41 -10.35 -8.00
C ASN A 101 -8.74 -9.64 -7.69
N GLU A 102 -8.77 -8.72 -6.72
CA GLU A 102 -9.97 -7.93 -6.43
C GLU A 102 -10.36 -7.03 -7.61
N LEU A 103 -9.41 -6.45 -8.33
CA LEU A 103 -9.71 -5.66 -9.54
C LEU A 103 -10.25 -6.54 -10.68
N LEU A 104 -9.68 -7.73 -10.88
CA LEU A 104 -10.16 -8.67 -11.89
C LEU A 104 -11.60 -9.13 -11.62
N LYS A 105 -11.96 -9.39 -10.34
CA LYS A 105 -13.34 -9.71 -9.94
C LYS A 105 -14.33 -8.60 -10.26
N LEU A 106 -13.86 -7.35 -10.32
CA LEU A 106 -14.67 -6.17 -10.66
C LEU A 106 -14.69 -5.88 -12.17
N GLY A 107 -14.21 -6.80 -13.00
CA GLY A 107 -14.25 -6.69 -14.45
C GLY A 107 -13.05 -5.99 -15.09
N ALA A 108 -11.97 -5.74 -14.33
CA ALA A 108 -10.71 -5.33 -14.94
C ALA A 108 -10.12 -6.48 -15.79
N GLU A 109 -9.56 -6.13 -16.95
CA GLU A 109 -8.74 -7.04 -17.73
C GLU A 109 -7.27 -6.88 -17.32
N ARG A 110 -6.53 -7.99 -17.20
CA ARG A 110 -5.13 -7.97 -16.76
C ARG A 110 -4.25 -7.05 -17.63
N ASP A 111 -4.41 -7.10 -18.94
CA ASP A 111 -3.63 -6.29 -19.89
C ASP A 111 -4.04 -4.80 -19.89
N ASP A 112 -5.18 -4.46 -19.27
CA ASP A 112 -5.65 -3.10 -19.08
C ASP A 112 -5.19 -2.50 -17.74
N LEU A 113 -4.64 -3.32 -16.84
CA LEU A 113 -4.14 -2.81 -15.56
C LEU A 113 -2.94 -1.89 -15.77
N ARG A 114 -2.94 -0.78 -15.04
CA ARG A 114 -1.87 0.22 -14.99
C ARG A 114 -1.44 0.44 -13.56
N ILE A 115 -0.14 0.65 -13.37
CA ILE A 115 0.46 0.84 -12.05
C ILE A 115 1.07 2.23 -11.93
N LYS A 116 0.91 2.85 -10.76
CA LYS A 116 1.78 3.94 -10.29
C LYS A 116 2.30 3.60 -8.90
N MET A 117 3.57 3.87 -8.63
CA MET A 117 4.17 3.51 -7.33
C MET A 117 4.82 4.67 -6.61
N PHE A 118 4.69 4.70 -5.29
CA PHE A 118 5.16 5.79 -4.45
C PHE A 118 5.69 5.28 -3.11
N GLY A 119 6.55 6.05 -2.45
CA GLY A 119 7.05 5.73 -1.11
C GLY A 119 8.53 5.33 -1.10
N GLY A 120 8.92 4.40 -0.23
CA GLY A 120 10.30 3.93 -0.11
C GLY A 120 11.30 5.00 0.31
N GLY A 121 10.85 6.05 0.99
CA GLY A 121 11.69 7.12 1.50
C GLY A 121 12.56 6.68 2.67
N ARG A 122 13.74 7.27 2.80
CA ARG A 122 14.67 7.07 3.93
C ARG A 122 14.47 8.19 4.95
N VAL A 123 13.50 8.01 5.83
CA VAL A 123 13.02 9.06 6.74
C VAL A 123 13.90 9.21 7.99
N MET A 124 14.61 8.16 8.39
CA MET A 124 15.53 8.16 9.54
C MET A 124 16.94 7.72 9.12
N ALA A 125 17.96 8.36 9.70
CA ALA A 125 19.36 7.94 9.55
C ALA A 125 19.58 6.58 10.24
N GLY A 126 20.30 5.67 9.59
CA GLY A 126 20.56 4.32 10.13
C GLY A 126 19.38 3.34 9.99
N MET A 127 18.38 3.67 9.17
CA MET A 127 17.32 2.74 8.77
C MET A 127 17.85 1.80 7.68
N SER A 128 17.54 0.51 7.80
CA SER A 128 17.88 -0.54 6.83
C SER A 128 17.35 -0.22 5.43
N ASP A 129 17.88 -0.90 4.42
CA ASP A 129 17.56 -0.65 3.00
C ASP A 129 16.16 -1.14 2.57
N VAL A 130 15.22 -1.24 3.52
CA VAL A 130 13.84 -1.71 3.32
C VAL A 130 13.14 -0.95 2.20
N GLY A 131 13.22 0.39 2.21
CA GLY A 131 12.57 1.19 1.17
C GLY A 131 13.07 0.80 -0.22
N ALA A 132 14.38 0.60 -0.38
CA ALA A 132 14.94 0.15 -1.66
C ALA A 132 14.55 -1.30 -1.98
N ARG A 133 14.49 -2.21 -1.00
CA ARG A 133 14.00 -3.58 -1.17
C ARG A 133 12.55 -3.61 -1.64
N ASN A 134 11.67 -2.80 -1.04
CA ASN A 134 10.27 -2.68 -1.41
C ASN A 134 10.10 -2.13 -2.84
N ILE A 135 10.90 -1.11 -3.19
CA ILE A 135 10.93 -0.56 -4.56
C ILE A 135 11.38 -1.63 -5.56
N ALA A 136 12.47 -2.34 -5.25
CA ALA A 136 13.03 -3.38 -6.11
C ALA A 136 12.05 -4.54 -6.31
N PHE A 137 11.39 -4.97 -5.24
CA PHE A 137 10.33 -5.97 -5.28
C PHE A 137 9.20 -5.54 -6.22
N LEU A 138 8.62 -4.35 -6.04
CA LEU A 138 7.45 -3.95 -6.83
C LEU A 138 7.78 -3.80 -8.32
N ARG A 139 8.98 -3.30 -8.65
CA ARG A 139 9.47 -3.26 -10.04
C ARG A 139 9.68 -4.66 -10.63
N ARG A 140 10.20 -5.60 -9.84
CA ARG A 140 10.35 -7.00 -10.25
C ARG A 140 9.00 -7.65 -10.50
N TYR A 141 8.08 -7.55 -9.54
CA TYR A 141 6.72 -8.08 -9.64
C TYR A 141 6.01 -7.55 -10.88
N ALA A 142 6.04 -6.23 -11.10
CA ALA A 142 5.40 -5.63 -12.27
C ALA A 142 5.98 -6.17 -13.60
N ARG A 143 7.29 -6.33 -13.69
CA ARG A 143 7.94 -6.90 -14.88
C ARG A 143 7.56 -8.37 -15.10
N GLU A 144 7.55 -9.18 -14.04
CA GLU A 144 7.23 -10.62 -14.11
C GLU A 144 5.76 -10.86 -14.47
N GLU A 145 4.86 -10.02 -13.96
CA GLU A 145 3.42 -10.09 -14.24
C GLU A 145 2.99 -9.35 -15.52
N GLY A 146 3.94 -8.74 -16.24
CA GLY A 146 3.64 -7.97 -17.47
C GLY A 146 2.83 -6.68 -17.23
N LEU A 147 2.88 -6.13 -16.02
CA LEU A 147 2.13 -4.93 -15.62
C LEU A 147 2.95 -3.66 -15.87
N GLU A 148 2.34 -2.69 -16.56
CA GLU A 148 3.00 -1.44 -16.91
C GLU A 148 3.01 -0.43 -15.74
N ILE A 149 4.19 0.02 -15.33
CA ILE A 149 4.35 1.15 -14.39
C ILE A 149 4.39 2.45 -15.19
N LEU A 150 3.32 3.25 -15.09
CA LEU A 150 3.17 4.52 -15.81
C LEU A 150 3.86 5.71 -15.13
N ALA A 151 4.02 5.67 -13.81
CA ALA A 151 4.75 6.71 -13.08
C ALA A 151 5.23 6.20 -11.72
N GLU A 152 6.33 6.79 -11.25
CA GLU A 152 6.88 6.54 -9.93
C GLU A 152 7.46 7.80 -9.27
N ASP A 153 7.26 7.97 -7.97
CA ASP A 153 8.06 8.89 -7.13
C ASP A 153 8.43 8.15 -5.85
N VAL A 154 9.63 7.59 -5.85
CA VAL A 154 10.12 6.68 -4.80
C VAL A 154 11.50 7.12 -4.27
N GLY A 155 11.92 6.59 -3.13
CA GLY A 155 13.25 6.86 -2.57
C GLY A 155 13.41 8.24 -1.94
N GLY A 156 14.63 8.73 -1.78
CA GLY A 156 14.91 10.06 -1.22
C GLY A 156 14.57 10.22 0.27
N PRO A 157 14.88 11.38 0.88
CA PRO A 157 14.83 11.56 2.33
C PRO A 157 13.45 11.99 2.88
N TRP A 158 12.40 11.98 2.05
CA TRP A 158 11.11 12.56 2.43
C TRP A 158 9.98 11.52 2.50
N PRO A 159 9.13 11.56 3.53
CA PRO A 159 7.85 10.88 3.48
C PRO A 159 6.90 11.55 2.47
N ARG A 160 5.90 10.79 2.02
CA ARG A 160 4.97 11.20 0.96
C ARG A 160 3.54 10.96 1.40
N LYS A 161 2.69 11.98 1.31
CA LYS A 161 1.24 11.81 1.30
C LYS A 161 0.79 11.52 -0.13
N VAL A 162 0.07 10.42 -0.30
CA VAL A 162 -0.52 10.00 -1.58
C VAL A 162 -2.04 10.10 -1.48
N VAL A 163 -2.65 10.68 -2.51
CA VAL A 163 -4.10 10.71 -2.73
C VAL A 163 -4.36 10.16 -4.13
N PHE A 164 -4.97 8.98 -4.19
CA PHE A 164 -5.27 8.25 -5.39
C PHE A 164 -6.75 8.38 -5.77
N PHE A 165 -7.02 8.52 -7.07
CA PHE A 165 -8.35 8.60 -7.68
C PHE A 165 -8.58 7.32 -8.51
N PRO A 166 -9.13 6.25 -7.91
CA PRO A 166 -9.18 4.90 -8.49
C PRO A 166 -9.75 4.84 -9.90
N ALA A 167 -10.88 5.50 -10.14
CA ALA A 167 -11.58 5.45 -11.42
C ALA A 167 -10.81 6.10 -12.59
N SER A 168 -9.81 6.94 -12.32
CA SER A 168 -9.07 7.69 -13.35
C SER A 168 -7.57 7.39 -13.39
N GLY A 169 -7.04 6.72 -12.36
CA GLY A 169 -5.60 6.56 -12.20
C GLY A 169 -4.86 7.83 -11.76
N ARG A 170 -5.55 8.96 -11.53
CA ARG A 170 -4.90 10.22 -11.12
C ARG A 170 -4.33 10.07 -9.71
N VAL A 171 -3.16 10.64 -9.48
CA VAL A 171 -2.52 10.70 -8.16
C VAL A 171 -2.12 12.14 -7.86
N ARG A 172 -2.37 12.58 -6.62
CA ARG A 172 -1.75 13.77 -6.05
C ARG A 172 -0.75 13.33 -4.99
N LEU A 173 0.47 13.85 -5.08
CA LEU A 173 1.56 13.53 -4.17
C LEU A 173 2.07 14.80 -3.49
N LYS A 174 2.34 14.71 -2.18
CA LYS A 174 2.99 15.77 -1.40
C LYS A 174 4.13 15.20 -0.59
N LYS A 175 5.36 15.65 -0.86
CA LYS A 175 6.54 15.39 -0.02
C LYS A 175 6.41 16.19 1.27
N LEU A 176 6.63 15.54 2.41
CA LEU A 176 6.47 16.13 3.73
C LEU A 176 7.84 16.57 4.24
N VAL A 177 8.16 17.87 4.08
CA VAL A 177 9.51 18.42 4.32
C VAL A 177 9.76 18.77 5.80
N SER A 178 8.72 18.94 6.61
CA SER A 178 8.83 19.14 8.07
C SER A 178 8.45 17.86 8.81
N LEU A 179 9.42 17.28 9.52
CA LEU A 179 9.28 16.04 10.30
C LEU A 179 8.58 16.23 11.67
N HIS A 180 7.80 17.30 11.87
CA HIS A 180 6.97 17.45 13.08
C HIS A 180 5.82 16.44 13.18
N ASN A 181 5.84 15.37 12.39
CA ASN A 181 4.92 14.26 12.46
C ASN A 181 5.53 13.16 13.35
N ASN A 182 5.47 13.34 14.68
CA ASN A 182 5.86 12.30 15.64
C ASN A 182 5.22 10.95 15.29
N THR A 183 3.95 10.97 14.88
CA THR A 183 3.21 9.77 14.47
C THR A 183 3.84 8.99 13.32
N LEU A 184 4.56 9.64 12.38
CA LEU A 184 5.26 8.92 11.31
C LEU A 184 6.56 8.31 11.82
N LEU A 185 7.31 9.04 12.64
CA LEU A 185 8.54 8.55 13.23
C LEU A 185 8.28 7.38 14.18
N GLU A 186 7.24 7.47 15.01
CA GLU A 186 6.78 6.37 15.87
C GLU A 186 6.42 5.15 15.05
N ARG A 187 5.70 5.31 13.93
CA ARG A 187 5.37 4.19 13.02
C ARG A 187 6.60 3.57 12.38
N GLU A 188 7.57 4.38 11.95
CA GLU A 188 8.83 3.89 11.38
C GLU A 188 9.67 3.15 12.43
N GLN A 189 9.65 3.60 13.69
CA GLN A 189 10.31 2.90 14.80
C GLN A 189 9.60 1.60 15.18
N ASP A 190 8.27 1.60 15.26
CA ASP A 190 7.47 0.40 15.49
C ASP A 190 7.70 -0.63 14.40
N TYR A 191 7.73 -0.16 13.15
CA TYR A 191 8.04 -0.98 11.99
C TYR A 191 9.42 -1.62 12.12
N ARG A 192 10.46 -0.83 12.43
CA ARG A 192 11.81 -1.34 12.66
C ARG A 192 11.86 -2.41 13.76
N ARG A 193 11.21 -2.15 14.91
CA ARG A 193 11.18 -3.10 16.03
C ARG A 193 10.55 -4.42 15.66
N ARG A 194 9.52 -4.42 14.80
CA ARG A 194 8.86 -5.64 14.34
C ARG A 194 9.78 -6.48 13.46
N LEU A 195 10.52 -5.83 12.54
CA LEU A 195 11.51 -6.53 11.71
C LEU A 195 12.62 -7.16 12.55
N GLU A 196 13.17 -6.41 13.49
CA GLU A 196 14.22 -6.91 14.38
C GLU A 196 13.72 -8.05 15.29
N GLY A 197 12.41 -8.12 15.57
CA GLY A 197 11.79 -9.22 16.32
C GLY A 197 11.44 -10.45 15.47
N GLU A 198 11.08 -10.28 14.20
CA GLU A 198 10.81 -11.37 13.25
C GLU A 198 12.11 -12.13 12.88
N ASP A 199 13.26 -11.44 12.77
CA ASP A 199 14.57 -12.07 12.52
C ASP A 199 15.05 -12.98 13.68
N VAL A 200 14.51 -12.86 14.89
CA VAL A 200 14.93 -13.67 16.07
C VAL A 200 14.14 -14.97 16.20
N ALA A 201 12.99 -15.11 15.51
CA ALA A 201 12.20 -16.34 15.54
C ALA A 201 12.68 -17.40 14.54
N GLY A 202 13.64 -17.08 13.68
CA GLY A 202 14.06 -17.93 12.56
C GLY A 202 15.33 -18.76 12.76
N ASP A 203 15.95 -18.77 13.95
CA ASP A 203 17.23 -19.45 14.16
C ASP A 203 17.13 -20.66 15.11
N VAL A 204 17.49 -21.82 14.53
CA VAL A 204 17.95 -23.09 15.12
C VAL A 204 16.90 -24.14 15.53
N GLU A 205 16.61 -25.05 14.60
CA GLU A 205 16.58 -26.49 14.92
C GLU A 205 17.71 -27.20 14.15
N LEU A 206 18.87 -27.31 14.80
CA LEU A 206 19.89 -28.30 14.46
C LEU A 206 19.45 -29.64 15.05
N PHE A 207 18.96 -30.54 14.21
CA PHE A 207 18.75 -31.93 14.61
C PHE A 207 20.10 -32.66 14.62
N GLU A 208 20.47 -33.23 15.78
CA GLU A 208 21.47 -34.30 15.91
C GLU A 208 20.93 -35.64 15.43
#